data_AF-A0A0F9JKI8-F1
#
_entry.id   AF-A0A0F9JKI8-F1
#
_cell.length_a   1.000
_cell.length_b   1.000
_cell.length_c   1.000
_cell.angle_alpha   90.00
_cell.angle_beta   90.00
_cell.angle_gamma   90.00
#
_symmetry.space_group_name_H-M   'P 1'
#
loop_
_entity.id
_entity.type
_entity.pdbx_description
1 polymer ?
#
loop_
_entity_poly.entity_id
_entity_poly.type
_entity_poly.pdbx_seq_one_letter_code
_entity_poly.pdbx_strand_id
1 'polypeptide(L)'
;MTESKREIVHSELRSRITDPSVSPLKKYQSFVLGKKGLLFLLKYEIITGIFGLLPGVLGLITRKLLYPMLFKRTGKNVIFGRNLTIRHPKKISVGNNVVFDDNCVIDAKGNANNG
;
A
#
# COMPACT_ATOMS: atom_id res chain seq x y z
N MET A 1 -5.70 -27.04 -23.61
CA MET A 1 -6.09 -26.07 -22.57
C MET A 1 -6.70 -24.87 -23.29
N THR A 2 -8.04 -24.89 -23.39
CA THR A 2 -8.83 -24.37 -24.51
C THR A 2 -9.06 -22.85 -24.44
N GLU A 3 -8.93 -22.17 -25.59
CA GLU A 3 -9.01 -20.70 -25.76
C GLU A 3 -10.20 -20.02 -25.08
N SER A 4 -11.34 -20.71 -24.98
CA SER A 4 -12.55 -20.28 -24.26
C SER A 4 -12.29 -19.79 -22.82
N LYS A 5 -11.35 -20.40 -22.08
CA LYS A 5 -11.06 -20.00 -20.69
C LYS A 5 -10.31 -18.67 -20.59
N ARG A 6 -9.59 -18.25 -21.65
CA ARG A 6 -8.81 -17.00 -21.68
C ARG A 6 -9.68 -15.78 -21.98
N GLU A 7 -10.71 -15.94 -22.80
CA GLU A 7 -11.69 -14.87 -23.10
C GLU A 7 -12.59 -14.56 -21.91
N ILE A 8 -13.05 -15.58 -21.17
CA ILE A 8 -13.88 -15.40 -19.97
C ILE A 8 -13.10 -14.61 -18.90
N VAL A 9 -11.82 -14.92 -18.71
CA VAL A 9 -10.95 -14.21 -17.75
C VAL A 9 -10.73 -12.75 -18.15
N HIS A 10 -10.57 -12.45 -19.45
CA HIS A 10 -10.43 -11.05 -19.92
C HIS A 10 -11.75 -10.28 -19.82
N SER A 11 -12.89 -10.94 -20.07
CA SER A 11 -14.24 -10.40 -19.89
C SER A 11 -14.55 -10.08 -18.43
N GLU A 12 -14.26 -11.00 -17.50
CA GLU A 12 -14.40 -10.77 -16.05
C GLU A 12 -13.44 -9.69 -15.52
N LEU A 13 -12.21 -9.61 -16.05
CA LEU A 13 -11.29 -8.53 -15.69
C LEU A 13 -11.82 -7.17 -16.13
N ARG A 14 -12.37 -7.06 -17.35
CA ARG A 14 -12.97 -5.83 -17.86
C ARG A 14 -14.22 -5.44 -17.05
N SER A 15 -15.09 -6.38 -16.69
CA SER A 15 -16.31 -6.07 -15.95
C SER A 15 -16.04 -5.54 -14.53
N ARG A 16 -15.02 -6.07 -13.83
CA ARG A 16 -14.61 -5.58 -12.50
C ARG A 16 -14.02 -4.17 -12.53
N ILE A 17 -13.38 -3.78 -13.62
CA ILE A 17 -12.83 -2.43 -13.79
C ILE A 17 -13.96 -1.43 -14.10
N THR A 18 -14.91 -1.83 -14.97
CA THR A 18 -16.01 -0.99 -15.48
C THR A 18 -17.27 -1.00 -14.62
N ASP A 19 -17.26 -1.60 -13.42
CA ASP A 19 -18.42 -1.58 -12.54
C ASP A 19 -18.70 -0.15 -12.01
N PRO A 20 -19.82 0.51 -12.41
CA PRO A 20 -20.12 1.90 -12.07
C PRO A 20 -20.65 2.08 -10.64
N SER A 21 -20.98 0.98 -9.95
CA SER A 21 -21.65 0.98 -8.65
C SER A 21 -20.73 1.30 -7.46
N VAL A 22 -19.42 1.44 -7.70
CA VAL A 22 -18.41 1.66 -6.66
C VAL A 22 -17.63 2.94 -6.94
N SER A 23 -17.81 3.95 -6.09
CA SER A 23 -17.10 5.23 -6.16
C SER A 23 -15.59 5.02 -6.40
N PRO A 24 -14.94 5.78 -7.30
CA PRO A 24 -13.49 5.67 -7.57
C PRO A 24 -12.63 5.74 -6.30
N LEU A 25 -13.06 6.56 -5.34
CA LEU A 25 -12.45 6.64 -4.02
C LEU A 25 -12.49 5.28 -3.32
N LYS A 26 -13.66 4.63 -3.25
CA LYS A 26 -13.81 3.29 -2.63
C LYS A 26 -12.95 2.23 -3.31
N LYS A 27 -12.83 2.25 -4.64
CA LYS A 27 -11.93 1.36 -5.40
C LYS A 27 -10.46 1.61 -5.03
N TYR A 28 -10.06 2.87 -4.89
CA TYR A 28 -8.71 3.23 -4.44
C TYR A 28 -8.44 2.81 -2.99
N GLN A 29 -9.39 3.01 -2.06
CA GLN A 29 -9.22 2.61 -0.66
C GLN A 29 -9.07 1.10 -0.52
N SER A 30 -9.87 0.31 -1.25
CA SER A 30 -9.74 -1.14 -1.21
C SER A 30 -8.41 -1.60 -1.78
N PHE A 31 -7.95 -0.99 -2.88
CA PHE A 31 -6.69 -1.33 -3.52
C PHE A 31 -5.45 -0.96 -2.70
N VAL A 32 -5.45 0.18 -2.00
CA VAL A 32 -4.27 0.66 -1.26
C VAL A 32 -4.27 0.24 0.21
N LEU A 33 -5.44 0.16 0.86
CA LEU A 33 -5.53 0.02 2.31
C LEU A 33 -6.19 -1.27 2.79
N GLY A 34 -6.94 -1.98 1.94
CA GLY A 34 -7.64 -3.22 2.28
C GLY A 34 -8.77 -3.13 3.32
N LYS A 35 -8.96 -1.99 4.01
CA LYS A 35 -10.08 -1.72 4.94
C LYS A 35 -10.65 -0.31 4.77
N LYS A 36 -11.96 -0.15 5.06
CA LYS A 36 -12.75 1.10 4.96
C LYS A 36 -12.39 2.14 6.04
N GLY A 37 -11.16 2.65 6.05
CA GLY A 37 -10.74 3.70 6.99
C GLY A 37 -10.35 4.98 6.25
N LEU A 38 -11.29 5.93 6.09
CA LEU A 38 -11.03 7.26 5.50
C LEU A 38 -9.92 8.01 6.24
N LEU A 39 -9.91 7.94 7.57
CA LEU A 39 -8.89 8.57 8.39
C LEU A 39 -7.50 7.95 8.17
N PHE A 40 -7.44 6.63 7.99
CA PHE A 40 -6.19 5.95 7.69
C PHE A 40 -5.68 6.26 6.29
N LEU A 41 -6.61 6.43 5.33
CA LEU A 41 -6.27 6.90 3.98
C LEU A 41 -5.68 8.30 4.01
N LEU A 42 -6.32 9.23 4.68
CA LEU A 42 -5.82 10.60 4.80
C LEU A 42 -4.43 10.60 5.48
N LYS A 43 -4.26 9.82 6.55
CA LYS A 43 -2.96 9.65 7.22
C LYS A 43 -1.92 9.06 6.28
N TYR A 44 -2.27 8.05 5.49
CA TYR A 44 -1.38 7.44 4.51
C TYR A 44 -0.92 8.48 3.48
N GLU A 45 -1.86 9.16 2.82
CA GLU A 45 -1.57 10.16 1.79
C GLU A 45 -0.73 11.32 2.31
N ILE A 46 -0.99 11.81 3.52
CA ILE A 46 -0.17 12.86 4.15
C ILE A 46 1.26 12.34 4.38
N ILE A 47 1.41 11.13 4.94
CA ILE A 47 2.73 10.57 5.28
C ILE A 47 3.54 10.25 4.03
N THR A 48 2.94 9.58 3.04
CA THR A 48 3.66 9.16 1.83
C THR A 48 3.76 10.27 0.78
N GLY A 49 2.74 11.12 0.65
CA GLY A 49 2.71 12.20 -0.33
C GLY A 49 3.59 13.39 0.05
N ILE A 50 3.49 13.88 1.30
CA ILE A 50 4.26 15.05 1.75
C ILE A 50 5.66 14.63 2.22
N PHE A 51 5.75 13.56 3.03
CA PHE A 51 7.01 13.18 3.68
C PHE A 51 7.78 12.05 3.00
N GLY A 52 7.17 11.36 2.03
CA GLY A 52 7.82 10.27 1.30
C GLY A 52 8.91 10.73 0.33
N LEU A 53 8.82 11.95 -0.18
CA LEU A 53 9.76 12.50 -1.18
C LEU A 53 10.86 13.40 -0.59
N LEU A 54 10.76 13.79 0.69
CA LEU A 54 11.73 14.67 1.33
C LEU A 54 13.14 14.05 1.30
N PRO A 55 14.13 14.67 0.63
CA PRO A 55 15.49 14.16 0.57
C PRO A 55 16.27 14.45 1.86
N GLY A 56 17.42 13.77 2.01
CA GLY A 56 18.37 14.03 3.10
C GLY A 56 17.97 13.48 4.47
N VAL A 57 18.72 13.90 5.49
CA VAL A 57 18.60 13.40 6.88
C VAL A 57 17.26 13.76 7.50
N LEU A 58 16.73 14.96 7.22
CA LEU A 58 15.40 15.37 7.70
C LEU A 58 14.30 14.45 7.18
N GLY A 59 14.36 14.09 5.90
CA GLY A 59 13.46 13.11 5.30
C GLY A 59 13.57 11.75 5.99
N LEU A 60 14.80 11.28 6.24
CA LEU A 60 15.05 10.00 6.90
C LEU A 60 14.50 9.98 8.35
N ILE A 61 14.70 11.03 9.13
CA ILE A 61 14.16 11.14 10.50
C ILE A 61 12.63 11.16 10.46
N THR A 62 12.06 11.99 9.58
CA THR A 62 10.59 12.10 9.47
C THR A 62 9.96 10.76 9.07
N ARG A 63 10.54 10.05 8.10
CA ARG A 63 10.09 8.71 7.72
C ARG A 63 10.26 7.71 8.88
N LYS A 64 11.38 7.73 9.59
CA LYS A 64 11.63 6.87 10.76
C LYS A 64 10.58 7.06 11.86
N LEU A 65 10.01 8.25 12.02
CA LEU A 65 8.97 8.54 13.02
C LEU A 65 7.55 8.23 12.52
N LEU A 66 7.23 8.61 11.26
CA LEU A 66 5.86 8.54 10.74
C LEU A 66 5.51 7.19 10.11
N TYR A 67 6.44 6.56 9.38
CA TYR A 67 6.18 5.32 8.65
C TYR A 67 5.79 4.15 9.56
N PRO A 68 6.38 3.98 10.77
CA PRO A 68 5.96 2.93 11.70
C PRO A 68 4.47 2.93 12.02
N MET A 69 3.81 4.09 11.95
CA MET A 69 2.38 4.23 12.25
C MET A 69 1.47 3.68 11.13
N LEU A 70 2.01 3.50 9.92
CA LEU A 70 1.28 2.95 8.79
C LEU A 70 1.14 1.43 8.93
N PHE A 71 2.23 0.77 9.29
CA PHE A 71 2.32 -0.69 9.40
C PHE A 71 1.44 -1.27 10.52
N LYS A 72 1.25 -2.60 10.51
CA LYS A 72 0.64 -3.33 11.64
C LYS A 72 1.56 -3.31 12.86
N ARG A 73 2.85 -3.54 12.63
CA ARG A 73 3.92 -3.55 13.63
C ARG A 73 5.23 -3.18 12.94
N THR A 74 6.06 -2.41 13.62
CA THR A 74 7.42 -2.09 13.19
C THR A 74 8.38 -2.36 14.34
N GLY A 75 9.48 -3.06 14.08
CA GLY A 75 10.52 -3.33 15.06
C GLY A 75 11.44 -2.14 15.32
N LYS A 76 12.53 -2.39 16.04
CA LYS A 76 13.59 -1.41 16.32
C LYS A 76 14.59 -1.33 15.16
N ASN A 77 15.26 -0.19 15.03
CA ASN A 77 16.30 0.04 14.01
C ASN A 77 15.80 -0.24 12.59
N VAL A 78 14.59 0.23 12.25
CA VAL A 78 14.07 0.14 10.89
C VAL A 78 14.37 1.45 10.15
N ILE A 79 14.92 1.32 8.94
CA ILE A 79 15.21 2.44 8.04
C ILE A 79 14.24 2.38 6.85
N PHE A 80 13.67 3.55 6.53
CA PHE A 80 12.76 3.72 5.41
C PHE A 80 13.36 4.70 4.40
N GLY A 81 13.66 4.20 3.22
CA GLY A 81 14.10 4.97 2.06
C GLY A 81 13.03 5.92 1.53
N ARG A 82 13.42 6.73 0.57
CA ARG A 82 12.58 7.67 -0.16
C ARG A 82 11.64 6.93 -1.12
N ASN A 83 10.47 7.51 -1.37
CA ASN A 83 9.54 7.08 -2.42
C ASN A 83 9.11 5.60 -2.32
N LEU A 84 8.91 5.09 -1.10
CA LEU A 84 8.38 3.75 -0.89
C LEU A 84 6.91 3.68 -1.30
N THR A 85 6.57 2.68 -2.12
CA THR A 85 5.17 2.34 -2.44
C THR A 85 4.69 1.28 -1.47
N ILE A 86 3.73 1.60 -0.59
CA ILE A 86 3.26 0.67 0.44
C ILE A 86 1.79 0.33 0.22
N ARG A 87 1.49 -0.95 0.01
CA ARG A 87 0.14 -1.45 -0.25
C ARG A 87 -0.26 -2.40 0.86
N HIS A 88 -1.47 -2.19 1.37
CA HIS A 88 -2.04 -2.90 2.51
C HIS A 88 -1.14 -2.86 3.76
N PRO A 89 -0.65 -1.67 4.18
CA PRO A 89 0.32 -1.52 5.28
C PRO A 89 -0.15 -2.17 6.60
N LYS A 90 -1.46 -2.19 6.87
CA LYS A 90 -2.04 -2.84 8.07
C LYS A 90 -1.97 -4.37 8.08
N LYS A 91 -1.57 -5.00 6.97
CA LYS A 91 -1.27 -6.44 6.92
C LYS A 91 0.22 -6.74 7.15
N ILE A 92 1.09 -5.73 7.06
CA ILE A 92 2.55 -5.89 7.08
C ILE A 92 3.10 -5.71 8.49
N SER A 93 3.95 -6.65 8.94
CA SER A 93 4.72 -6.56 10.18
C SER A 93 6.21 -6.57 9.86
N VAL A 94 6.92 -5.53 10.29
CA VAL A 94 8.36 -5.36 10.06
C VAL A 94 9.13 -5.78 11.32
N GLY A 95 10.18 -6.57 11.15
CA GLY A 95 11.09 -7.01 12.21
C GLY A 95 12.07 -5.93 12.67
N ASN A 96 13.07 -6.34 13.46
CA ASN A 96 14.17 -5.46 13.88
C ASN A 96 15.27 -5.42 12.82
N ASN A 97 16.02 -4.31 12.75
CA ASN A 97 17.19 -4.14 11.87
C ASN A 97 16.86 -4.34 10.37
N VAL A 98 15.73 -3.80 9.93
CA VAL A 98 15.28 -3.88 8.54
C VAL A 98 15.57 -2.56 7.82
N VAL A 99 16.06 -2.65 6.60
CA VAL A 99 16.24 -1.49 5.72
C VAL A 99 15.38 -1.68 4.50
N PHE A 100 14.50 -0.71 4.24
CA PHE A 100 13.84 -0.56 2.96
C PHE A 100 14.55 0.54 2.18
N ASP A 101 15.08 0.22 1.02
CA ASP A 101 15.81 1.16 0.18
C ASP A 101 14.87 2.06 -0.62
N ASP A 102 15.43 3.10 -1.23
CA ASP A 102 14.69 4.06 -2.03
C ASP A 102 13.92 3.37 -3.18
N ASN A 103 12.69 3.84 -3.44
CA ASN A 103 11.80 3.36 -4.51
C ASN A 103 11.33 1.91 -4.38
N CYS A 104 11.48 1.28 -3.22
CA CYS A 104 10.98 -0.07 -2.98
C CYS A 104 9.44 -0.13 -2.94
N VAL A 105 8.90 -1.26 -3.42
CA VAL A 105 7.48 -1.60 -3.32
C VAL A 105 7.29 -2.64 -2.21
N ILE A 106 6.41 -2.34 -1.26
CA ILE A 106 6.06 -3.22 -0.15
C ILE A 106 4.56 -3.52 -0.26
N ASP A 107 4.20 -4.75 -0.62
CA ASP A 107 2.83 -5.14 -0.93
C ASP A 107 2.41 -6.39 -0.14
N ALA A 108 1.22 -6.35 0.46
CA ALA A 108 0.61 -7.48 1.17
C ALA A 108 -0.78 -7.83 0.61
N LYS A 109 -1.01 -7.55 -0.67
CA LYS A 109 -2.19 -8.00 -1.42
C LYS A 109 -2.23 -9.54 -1.47
N GLY A 110 -3.37 -10.14 -1.15
CA GLY A 110 -3.55 -11.59 -1.19
C GLY A 110 -4.99 -11.99 -1.51
N ASN A 111 -5.16 -13.05 -2.31
CA ASN A 111 -6.46 -13.47 -2.87
C ASN A 111 -7.47 -14.02 -1.85
N ALA A 112 -7.03 -14.47 -0.66
CA ALA A 112 -7.88 -15.22 0.27
C ALA A 112 -8.50 -14.37 1.41
N ASN A 113 -8.16 -13.09 1.55
CA ASN A 113 -8.55 -12.28 2.71
C ASN A 113 -9.09 -10.92 2.28
N ASN A 114 -10.41 -10.81 2.08
CA ASN A 114 -11.24 -9.59 1.94
C ASN A 114 -10.48 -8.25 2.00
N GLY A 115 -9.66 -7.94 0.99
CA GLY A 115 -8.83 -6.74 0.92
C GLY A 115 -7.57 -6.90 0.09
#